data_AF-A0A7J3TTP7-F1
#
_entry.id   AF-A0A7J3TTP7-F1
#
_cell.length_a   1.000
_cell.length_b   1.000
_cell.length_c   1.000
_cell.angle_alpha   90.00
_cell.angle_beta   90.00
_cell.angle_gamma   90.00
#
_symmetry.space_group_name_H-M   'P 1'
#
loop_
_entity.id
_entity.type
_entity.pdbx_description
1 polymer ?
#
loop_
_entity_poly.entity_id
_entity_poly.type
_entity_poly.pdbx_seq_one_letter_code
_entity_poly.pdbx_strand_id
1 'polypeptide(L)'
;MANNCPWCGRPLEVKYFDTGSHIRHVCARCGFKIKEYPKPAPVKVEPKPEIVEVKQAEIPVVKQTPAWPFILGAAILILIIIVLVKVFLV
;
A
#
# COMPACT_ATOMS: atom_id res chain seq x y z
N MET A 1 11.33 -27.33 -13.03
CA MET A 1 11.87 -26.91 -14.34
C MET A 1 11.94 -25.39 -14.34
N ALA A 2 13.11 -24.81 -14.62
CA ALA A 2 13.23 -23.34 -14.74
C ALA A 2 12.54 -22.93 -16.03
N ASN A 3 11.26 -22.54 -15.93
CA ASN A 3 10.50 -22.11 -17.07
C ASN A 3 11.09 -20.77 -17.54
N ASN A 4 11.78 -20.75 -18.67
CA ASN A 4 12.13 -19.50 -19.33
C ASN A 4 10.89 -18.95 -20.04
N CYS A 5 10.82 -17.63 -20.22
CA CYS A 5 9.77 -17.00 -20.98
C CYS A 5 9.85 -17.44 -22.45
N PRO A 6 8.77 -17.97 -23.03
CA PRO A 6 8.78 -18.45 -24.42
C PRO A 6 8.97 -17.32 -25.44
N TRP A 7 8.77 -16.07 -25.04
CA TRP A 7 8.92 -14.92 -25.92
C TRP A 7 10.33 -14.31 -25.88
N CYS A 8 10.90 -14.11 -24.70
CA CYS A 8 12.21 -13.44 -24.56
C CYS A 8 13.36 -14.37 -24.17
N GLY A 9 13.10 -15.67 -23.92
CA GLY A 9 14.10 -16.67 -23.56
C GLY A 9 14.74 -16.49 -22.17
N ARG A 10 14.44 -15.40 -21.47
CA ARG A 10 14.94 -15.10 -20.13
C ARG A 10 14.18 -15.88 -19.05
N PRO A 11 14.73 -16.04 -17.84
CA PRO A 11 14.02 -16.65 -16.71
C PRO A 11 12.63 -16.03 -16.53
N LEU A 12 11.58 -16.86 -16.44
CA LEU A 12 10.20 -16.38 -16.36
C LEU A 12 9.93 -15.80 -14.97
N GLU A 13 10.02 -14.49 -14.87
CA GLU A 13 9.45 -13.73 -13.75
C GLU A 13 8.02 -13.32 -14.12
N VAL A 14 7.03 -13.68 -13.27
CA VAL A 14 5.62 -13.38 -13.51
C VAL A 14 5.19 -12.16 -12.71
N LYS A 15 4.55 -11.20 -13.38
CA LYS A 15 3.90 -10.03 -12.78
C LYS A 15 2.39 -10.13 -12.94
N TYR A 16 1.67 -9.75 -11.89
CA TYR A 16 0.22 -9.78 -11.82
C TYR A 16 -0.31 -8.36 -11.99
N PHE A 17 -1.30 -8.19 -12.87
CA PHE A 17 -2.01 -6.94 -13.04
C PHE A 17 -3.49 -7.18 -12.76
N ASP A 18 -3.98 -6.57 -11.69
CA ASP A 18 -5.41 -6.53 -11.40
C ASP A 18 -6.04 -5.40 -12.22
N THR A 19 -7.05 -5.76 -13.01
CA THR A 19 -7.80 -4.81 -13.85
C THR A 19 -9.26 -4.69 -13.39
N GLY A 20 -9.58 -5.18 -12.19
CA GLY A 20 -10.90 -5.13 -11.55
C GLY A 20 -11.87 -6.22 -12.01
N SER A 21 -11.76 -6.70 -13.25
CA SER A 21 -12.58 -7.79 -13.80
C SER A 21 -11.84 -9.12 -13.97
N HIS A 22 -10.51 -9.08 -14.16
CA HIS A 22 -9.66 -10.27 -14.22
C HIS A 22 -8.23 -9.92 -13.80
N ILE A 23 -7.52 -10.92 -13.28
CA ILE A 23 -6.08 -10.86 -13.01
C ILE A 23 -5.35 -11.35 -14.25
N ARG A 24 -4.46 -10.52 -14.84
CA ARG A 24 -3.61 -10.92 -15.96
C ARG A 24 -2.22 -11.30 -15.46
N HIS A 25 -1.72 -12.43 -15.92
CA HIS A 25 -0.35 -12.87 -15.71
C HIS A 25 0.49 -12.47 -16.93
N VAL A 26 1.56 -11.72 -16.71
CA VAL A 26 2.49 -11.34 -17.79
C VAL A 26 3.93 -11.58 -17.34
N CYS A 27 4.83 -11.78 -18.29
CA CYS A 27 6.25 -11.78 -18.00
C CYS A 27 6.70 -10.37 -17.56
N ALA A 28 7.37 -10.27 -16.42
CA ALA A 28 7.87 -9.01 -15.86
C ALA A 28 8.92 -8.33 -16.76
N ARG A 29 9.60 -9.11 -17.63
CA ARG A 29 10.70 -8.61 -18.46
C ARG A 29 10.26 -8.10 -19.82
N CYS A 30 9.35 -8.80 -20.49
CA CYS A 30 8.94 -8.48 -21.87
C CYS A 30 7.45 -8.17 -22.01
N GLY A 31 6.66 -8.30 -20.94
CA GLY A 31 5.21 -8.06 -20.96
C GLY A 31 4.40 -9.14 -21.67
N PHE A 32 5.02 -10.26 -22.06
CA PHE A 32 4.32 -11.35 -22.75
C PHE A 32 3.21 -11.92 -21.86
N LYS A 33 1.98 -11.99 -22.38
CA LYS A 33 0.80 -12.49 -21.65
C LYS A 33 0.86 -14.01 -21.53
N ILE A 34 0.82 -14.51 -20.30
CA ILE A 34 0.85 -15.94 -19.99
C ILE A 34 -0.61 -16.37 -19.84
N LYS A 35 -1.13 -17.08 -20.86
CA LYS A 35 -2.55 -17.51 -20.90
C LYS A 35 -2.86 -18.63 -19.90
N GLU A 36 -1.88 -19.49 -19.64
CA GLU A 36 -2.01 -20.65 -18.77
C GLU A 36 -0.89 -20.60 -17.73
N TYR A 37 -1.11 -19.86 -16.64
CA TYR A 37 -0.33 -20.10 -15.44
C TYR A 37 -1.15 -21.07 -14.59
N PRO A 38 -0.67 -22.30 -14.31
CA PRO A 38 -1.36 -23.18 -13.39
C PRO A 38 -1.50 -22.45 -12.07
N LYS A 39 -2.75 -22.28 -11.59
CA LYS A 39 -3.01 -21.72 -10.26
C LYS A 39 -2.08 -22.44 -9.28
N PRO A 40 -1.23 -21.73 -8.52
CA PRO A 40 -0.46 -22.38 -7.47
C PRO A 40 -1.48 -23.12 -6.59
N ALA A 41 -1.28 -24.42 -6.42
CA ALA A 41 -2.13 -25.23 -5.57
C ALA A 41 -2.27 -24.51 -4.22
N PRO A 42 -3.49 -24.38 -3.68
CA PRO A 42 -3.70 -23.66 -2.43
C PRO A 42 -2.75 -24.27 -1.39
N VAL A 43 -1.90 -23.42 -0.82
CA VAL A 43 -0.95 -23.78 0.24
C VAL A 43 -1.77 -24.50 1.31
N LYS A 44 -1.54 -25.81 1.45
CA LYS A 44 -2.14 -26.61 2.52
C LYS A 44 -1.63 -26.00 3.82
N VAL A 45 -2.52 -25.30 4.51
CA VAL A 45 -2.28 -24.82 5.87
C VAL A 45 -2.29 -26.06 6.77
N GLU A 46 -1.10 -26.55 7.15
CA GLU A 46 -0.98 -27.56 8.22
C GLU A 46 -1.21 -26.89 9.58
N PRO A 47 -2.00 -27.49 10.49
CA PRO A 47 -2.36 -26.89 11.78
C PRO A 47 -1.43 -27.32 12.93
N LYS A 48 -1.34 -26.43 13.95
CA LYS A 48 -0.88 -26.59 15.36
C LYS A 48 0.65 -26.60 15.65
N PRO A 49 1.12 -26.28 16.88
CA PRO A 49 0.52 -25.53 18.02
C PRO A 49 1.47 -24.50 18.72
N GLU A 50 0.89 -23.71 19.64
CA GLU A 50 1.45 -22.99 20.82
C GLU A 50 2.94 -22.54 20.95
N ILE A 51 3.11 -21.20 21.02
CA ILE A 51 3.86 -20.38 22.02
C ILE A 51 5.35 -20.66 22.30
N VAL A 52 6.26 -19.73 21.92
CA VAL A 52 7.31 -19.09 22.78
C VAL A 52 7.79 -17.78 22.10
N GLU A 53 7.81 -16.67 22.87
CA GLU A 53 8.27 -15.31 22.53
C GLU A 53 9.70 -15.25 21.93
N VAL A 54 9.98 -14.32 20.98
CA VAL A 54 11.07 -13.29 21.06
C VAL A 54 10.85 -12.22 19.97
N LYS A 55 10.73 -10.96 20.41
CA LYS A 55 10.71 -9.64 19.71
C LYS A 55 11.36 -9.54 18.30
N GLN A 56 10.65 -8.96 17.32
CA GLN A 56 11.20 -7.82 16.53
C GLN A 56 10.15 -7.04 15.73
N ALA A 57 9.96 -5.79 16.14
CA ALA A 57 9.45 -4.64 15.38
C ALA A 57 8.01 -4.70 14.83
N GLU A 58 7.05 -4.39 15.71
CA GLU A 58 5.87 -3.60 15.30
C GLU A 58 6.34 -2.42 14.46
N ILE A 59 6.00 -2.40 13.18
CA ILE A 59 6.10 -1.19 12.38
C ILE A 59 4.96 -0.32 12.90
N PRO A 60 5.21 0.79 13.63
CA PRO A 60 4.13 1.63 14.09
C PRO A 60 3.43 2.14 12.84
N VAL A 61 2.17 1.76 12.67
CA VAL A 61 1.26 2.38 11.71
C VAL A 61 1.26 3.86 12.07
N VAL A 62 2.04 4.65 11.33
CA VAL A 62 2.13 6.10 11.49
C VAL A 62 0.73 6.62 11.19
N LYS A 63 -0.07 6.78 12.24
CA LYS A 63 -1.35 7.49 12.16
C LYS A 63 -1.00 8.86 11.63
N GLN A 64 -1.32 9.11 10.36
CA GLN A 64 -1.18 10.44 9.76
C GLN A 64 -1.98 11.39 10.65
N THR A 65 -1.27 12.21 11.43
CA THR A 65 -1.91 13.24 12.24
C THR A 65 -2.59 14.20 11.27
N PRO A 66 -3.92 14.34 11.31
CA PRO A 66 -4.61 15.23 10.38
C PRO A 66 -4.10 16.66 10.60
N ALA A 67 -3.83 17.39 9.51
CA ALA A 67 -3.32 18.77 9.56
C ALA A 67 -4.42 19.82 9.83
N TRP A 68 -5.69 19.40 9.86
CA TRP A 68 -6.85 20.24 10.12
C TRP A 68 -6.89 21.02 11.46
N PRO A 69 -6.27 20.61 12.60
CA PRO A 69 -6.45 21.31 13.87
C PRO A 69 -5.60 22.58 13.90
N PHE A 70 -4.45 22.58 13.22
CA PHE A 70 -3.57 23.72 13.08
C PHE A 70 -4.20 24.80 12.19
N ILE A 71 -4.85 24.37 11.09
CA ILE A 71 -5.55 25.28 10.17
C ILE A 71 -6.75 25.94 10.88
N LEU A 72 -7.52 25.15 11.64
CA LEU A 72 -8.65 25.66 12.42
C LEU A 72 -8.20 26.67 13.49
N GLY A 73 -7.11 26.37 14.21
CA GLY A 73 -6.55 27.27 15.22
C GLY A 73 -6.05 28.59 14.64
N ALA A 74 -5.37 28.55 13.49
CA ALA A 74 -4.88 29.76 12.82
C ALA A 74 -6.03 30.70 12.38
N ALA A 75 -7.11 30.13 11.84
CA ALA A 75 -8.28 30.92 11.41
C ALA A 75 -8.96 31.66 12.57
N ILE A 76 -9.10 30.99 13.73
CA ILE A 76 -9.69 31.59 14.95
C ILE A 76 -8.81 32.74 15.46
N LEU A 77 -7.48 32.56 15.46
CA LEU A 77 -6.55 33.59 15.92
C LEU A 77 -6.66 34.88 15.06
N ILE A 78 -6.75 34.72 13.74
CA ILE A 78 -6.90 35.85 12.81
C ILE A 78 -8.20 36.61 13.09
N LEU A 79 -9.32 35.89 13.30
CA LEU A 79 -10.59 36.53 13.65
C LEU A 79 -10.52 37.33 14.95
N ILE A 80 -9.86 36.78 15.98
CA ILE A 80 -9.68 37.48 17.26
C ILE A 80 -8.86 38.76 17.08
N ILE A 81 -7.77 38.71 16.31
CA ILE A 81 -6.94 39.90 16.03
C ILE A 81 -7.75 40.96 15.30
N ILE A 82 -8.55 40.59 14.29
CA ILE A 82 -9.40 41.54 13.57
C ILE A 82 -10.42 42.19 14.51
N VAL A 83 -11.05 41.43 15.40
CA VAL A 83 -12.00 41.96 16.38
C VAL A 83 -11.30 42.91 17.36
N LEU A 84 -10.14 42.53 17.90
CA LEU A 84 -9.36 43.36 18.81
C LEU A 84 -8.93 44.67 18.15
N VAL A 85 -8.40 44.60 16.92
CA VAL A 85 -8.01 45.78 16.14
C VAL A 85 -9.21 46.68 15.88
N LYS A 86 -10.37 46.12 15.54
CA LYS A 86 -11.61 46.88 15.32
C LYS A 86 -12.14 47.53 16.60
N VAL A 87 -11.98 46.90 17.75
CA VAL A 87 -12.44 47.44 19.05
C VAL A 87 -11.47 48.48 19.62
N PHE A 88 -10.18 48.39 19.33
CA PHE A 88 -9.17 49.35 19.83
C PHE A 88 -8.91 50.54 18.89
N LEU A 89 -9.10 50.40 17.58
CA LEU A 89 -8.93 51.50 16.61
C LEU A 89 -10.22 52.31 16.35
N VAL A 90 -11.39 51.80 16.75
CA VAL A 90 -12.68 52.53 16.72
C VAL A 90 -13.01 52.97 18.13
#